data_AF-A0A9D6I2F3-F1
#
_entry.id   AF-A0A9D6I2F3-F1
#
_cell.length_a   1.000
_cell.length_b   1.000
_cell.length_c   1.000
_cell.angle_alpha   90.00
_cell.angle_beta   90.00
_cell.angle_gamma   90.00
#
_symmetry.space_group_name_H-M   'P 1'
#
loop_
_entity.id
_entity.type
_entity.pdbx_description
1 polymer ?
#
loop_
_entity_poly.entity_id
_entity_poly.type
_entity_poly.pdbx_seq_one_letter_code
_entity_poly.pdbx_strand_id
1 'polypeptide(L)'
;MPKHAVLLILLGVVGCGGGSADAVARVNQRRLSRDRLAELMILAQPVPLTTEVAYELASHWVTLTAFAQRVAAGDSMLDSTTILDLMTHRVRWELVEEWRRRLVARARPPEVAGFDSAYARELLREKGARLAQDATSMLREIATDPWRSRDSSRTLATFAGGAITVGQLQRYVQYLFPAMRQEMRAAPDERITEFLWGFVLRELLVSQADSAGVRLSEARYREIQAECRQAVHSIWSRTGLDPASLAAAGATVAEREHAASRRVEEYLEAAAARRVPLEPVPAFLAVPLLREARWEITGDRMSGVVEQARRLIAATEARPTP
;
A
#
# COMPACT_ATOMS: atom_id res chain seq x y z
N MET A 1 -19.77 -25.88 36.27
CA MET A 1 -19.48 -27.09 35.46
C MET A 1 -19.73 -26.76 33.99
N PRO A 2 -18.71 -26.53 33.16
CA PRO A 2 -18.90 -26.25 31.74
C PRO A 2 -18.97 -27.58 30.97
N LYS A 3 -20.00 -27.75 30.15
CA LYS A 3 -20.08 -28.83 29.16
C LYS A 3 -19.70 -28.25 27.80
N HIS A 4 -18.68 -28.85 27.22
CA HIS A 4 -18.07 -28.50 25.94
C HIS A 4 -19.08 -28.61 24.79
N ALA A 5 -19.29 -27.50 24.06
CA ALA A 5 -19.93 -27.53 22.75
C ALA A 5 -18.83 -27.70 21.69
N VAL A 6 -18.86 -28.85 21.04
CA VAL A 6 -17.94 -29.29 19.98
C VAL A 6 -18.16 -28.42 18.74
N LEU A 7 -17.12 -27.68 18.34
CA LEU A 7 -17.05 -26.97 17.07
C LEU A 7 -16.80 -28.01 15.96
N LEU A 8 -17.82 -28.29 15.16
CA LEU A 8 -17.72 -29.16 13.99
C LEU A 8 -16.89 -28.45 12.91
N ILE A 9 -15.65 -28.92 12.74
CA ILE A 9 -14.78 -28.59 11.62
C ILE A 9 -15.42 -29.16 10.35
N LEU A 10 -15.98 -28.29 9.51
CA LEU A 10 -16.31 -28.63 8.13
C LEU A 10 -14.99 -28.85 7.38
N LEU A 11 -14.65 -30.12 7.17
CA LEU A 11 -13.60 -30.53 6.24
C LEU A 11 -13.96 -30.01 4.83
N GLY A 12 -13.24 -29.00 4.37
CA GLY A 12 -13.26 -28.57 2.98
C GLY A 12 -12.68 -29.67 2.09
N VAL A 13 -13.54 -30.25 1.26
CA VAL A 13 -13.12 -30.97 0.06
C VAL A 13 -12.40 -29.97 -0.84
N VAL A 14 -11.12 -30.22 -1.10
CA VAL A 14 -10.30 -29.48 -2.07
C VAL A 14 -10.90 -29.74 -3.46
N GLY A 15 -11.83 -28.88 -3.86
CA GLY A 15 -12.34 -28.80 -5.21
C GLY A 15 -11.42 -27.95 -6.07
N CYS A 16 -10.49 -28.60 -6.77
CA CYS A 16 -9.94 -28.07 -8.02
C CYS A 16 -11.11 -27.84 -9.00
N GLY A 17 -11.54 -26.59 -9.20
CA GLY A 17 -12.66 -26.30 -10.11
C GLY A 17 -13.06 -24.83 -10.28
N GLY A 18 -12.45 -23.87 -9.58
CA GLY A 18 -12.67 -22.44 -9.82
C GLY A 18 -11.70 -21.91 -10.88
N GLY A 19 -12.18 -21.74 -12.12
CA GLY A 19 -11.40 -21.13 -13.19
C GLY A 19 -10.87 -19.73 -12.83
N SER A 20 -9.96 -19.20 -13.64
CA SER A 20 -9.39 -17.83 -13.54
C SER A 20 -10.44 -16.71 -13.32
N ALA A 21 -11.71 -16.98 -13.61
CA ALA A 21 -12.84 -16.08 -13.51
C ALA A 21 -13.28 -15.70 -12.08
N ASP A 22 -12.88 -16.45 -11.04
CA ASP A 22 -13.34 -16.16 -9.67
C ASP A 22 -12.29 -15.53 -8.73
N ALA A 23 -11.06 -15.36 -9.21
CA ALA A 23 -10.04 -14.62 -8.46
C ALA A 23 -10.38 -13.12 -8.43
N VAL A 24 -10.36 -12.50 -7.25
CA VAL A 24 -10.53 -11.05 -7.08
C VAL A 24 -9.20 -10.33 -6.87
N ALA A 25 -8.17 -11.07 -6.42
CA ALA A 25 -6.79 -10.60 -6.41
C ALA A 25 -5.80 -11.73 -6.70
N ARG A 26 -4.61 -11.37 -7.16
CA ARG A 26 -3.53 -12.30 -7.50
C ARG A 26 -2.17 -11.75 -7.08
N VAL A 27 -1.28 -12.65 -6.68
CA VAL A 27 0.17 -12.40 -6.51
C VAL A 27 0.93 -13.62 -6.99
N ASN A 28 1.65 -13.48 -8.10
CA ASN A 28 2.32 -14.57 -8.81
C ASN A 28 1.33 -15.74 -9.05
N GLN A 29 1.57 -16.91 -8.45
CA GLN A 29 0.68 -18.07 -8.57
C GLN A 29 -0.45 -18.09 -7.53
N ARG A 30 -0.41 -17.21 -6.51
CA ARG A 30 -1.42 -17.14 -5.46
C ARG A 30 -2.64 -16.34 -5.92
N ARG A 31 -3.81 -16.74 -5.43
CA ARG A 31 -5.10 -16.14 -5.78
C ARG A 31 -5.94 -15.97 -4.52
N LEU A 32 -6.61 -14.84 -4.41
CA LEU A 32 -7.69 -14.60 -3.46
C LEU A 32 -9.01 -14.76 -4.21
N SER A 33 -9.86 -15.69 -3.77
CA SER A 33 -11.18 -15.91 -4.37
C SER A 33 -12.22 -14.91 -3.84
N ARG A 34 -13.31 -14.77 -4.58
CA ARG A 34 -14.48 -13.96 -4.17
C ARG A 34 -15.06 -14.45 -2.85
N ASP A 35 -15.29 -15.76 -2.74
CA ASP A 35 -15.88 -16.37 -1.55
C ASP A 35 -15.01 -16.13 -0.32
N ARG A 36 -13.69 -16.31 -0.47
CA ARG A 36 -12.76 -16.10 0.64
C ARG A 36 -12.73 -14.65 1.12
N LEU A 37 -12.73 -13.70 0.19
CA LEU A 37 -12.79 -12.28 0.56
C LEU A 37 -14.14 -11.92 1.22
N ALA A 38 -15.24 -12.51 0.74
CA ALA A 38 -16.55 -12.33 1.35
C ALA A 38 -16.60 -12.87 2.79
N GLU A 39 -16.01 -14.05 3.05
CA GLU A 39 -15.87 -14.61 4.41
C GLU A 39 -15.09 -13.67 5.33
N LEU A 40 -13.96 -13.12 4.88
CA LEU A 40 -13.19 -12.15 5.66
C LEU A 40 -14.01 -10.89 5.98
N MET A 41 -14.82 -10.40 5.04
CA MET A 41 -15.71 -9.27 5.28
C MET A 41 -16.81 -9.59 6.30
N ILE A 42 -17.35 -10.81 6.29
CA ILE A 42 -18.33 -11.27 7.28
C ILE A 42 -17.69 -11.33 8.66
N LEU A 43 -16.48 -11.91 8.77
CA LEU A 43 -15.71 -11.97 10.02
C LEU A 43 -15.40 -10.57 10.57
N ALA A 44 -15.20 -9.59 9.69
CA ALA A 44 -14.90 -8.20 10.02
C ALA A 44 -16.08 -7.41 10.61
N GLN A 45 -17.29 -7.96 10.66
CA GLN A 45 -18.43 -7.25 11.23
C GLN A 45 -18.15 -6.73 12.66
N PRO A 46 -18.59 -5.50 13.00
CA PRO A 46 -19.59 -4.68 12.31
C PRO A 46 -19.04 -3.72 11.24
N VAL A 47 -17.83 -3.95 10.71
CA VAL A 47 -17.31 -3.15 9.60
C VAL A 47 -18.28 -3.21 8.39
N PRO A 48 -18.64 -2.06 7.78
CA PRO A 48 -19.61 -2.03 6.68
C PRO A 48 -19.21 -2.89 5.48
N LEU A 49 -20.18 -3.63 4.93
CA LEU A 49 -20.01 -4.40 3.69
C LEU A 49 -20.07 -3.48 2.47
N THR A 50 -18.92 -2.87 2.16
CA THR A 50 -18.75 -1.97 1.02
C THR A 50 -17.64 -2.45 0.10
N THR A 51 -17.67 -2.03 -1.16
CA THR A 51 -16.61 -2.36 -2.13
C THR A 51 -15.26 -1.83 -1.66
N GLU A 52 -15.21 -0.63 -1.08
CA GLU A 52 -14.00 -0.02 -0.53
C GLU A 52 -13.36 -0.92 0.54
N VAL A 53 -14.15 -1.50 1.46
CA VAL A 53 -13.63 -2.44 2.47
C VAL A 53 -13.11 -3.74 1.83
N ALA A 54 -13.82 -4.26 0.83
CA ALA A 54 -13.36 -5.43 0.08
C ALA A 54 -12.00 -5.19 -0.58
N TYR A 55 -11.84 -4.04 -1.24
CA TYR A 55 -10.58 -3.62 -1.83
C TYR A 55 -9.46 -3.48 -0.82
N GLU A 56 -9.71 -2.84 0.32
CA GLU A 56 -8.71 -2.66 1.36
C GLU A 56 -8.21 -4.01 1.87
N LEU A 57 -9.11 -4.95 2.18
CA LEU A 57 -8.72 -6.31 2.56
C LEU A 57 -7.92 -7.03 1.47
N ALA A 58 -8.33 -6.92 0.20
CA ALA A 58 -7.60 -7.48 -0.93
C ALA A 58 -6.20 -6.85 -1.09
N SER A 59 -6.07 -5.55 -0.86
CA SER A 59 -4.79 -4.81 -0.89
C SER A 59 -3.84 -5.28 0.21
N HIS A 60 -4.35 -5.49 1.42
CA HIS A 60 -3.58 -6.08 2.52
C HIS A 60 -3.14 -7.50 2.20
N TRP A 61 -4.04 -8.33 1.65
CA TRP A 61 -3.70 -9.70 1.23
C TRP A 61 -2.61 -9.71 0.15
N VAL A 62 -2.73 -8.86 -0.88
CA VAL A 62 -1.72 -8.75 -1.95
C VAL A 62 -0.35 -8.39 -1.38
N THR A 63 -0.30 -7.37 -0.53
CA THR A 63 0.97 -6.85 0.00
C THR A 63 1.62 -7.84 0.97
N LEU A 64 0.84 -8.49 1.84
CA LEU A 64 1.34 -9.52 2.76
C LEU A 64 1.76 -10.79 2.02
N THR A 65 1.06 -11.17 0.94
CA THR A 65 1.44 -12.32 0.12
C THR A 65 2.75 -12.08 -0.62
N ALA A 66 2.96 -10.88 -1.18
CA ALA A 66 4.23 -10.51 -1.80
C ALA A 66 5.39 -10.53 -0.78
N PHE A 67 5.16 -9.98 0.41
CA PHE A 67 6.11 -10.05 1.53
C PHE A 67 6.44 -11.50 1.91
N ALA A 68 5.41 -12.34 2.11
CA ALA A 68 5.54 -13.75 2.48
C ALA A 68 6.35 -14.55 1.47
N GLN A 69 6.17 -14.30 0.16
CA GLN A 69 6.92 -14.96 -0.91
C GLN A 69 8.41 -14.62 -0.87
N ARG A 70 8.78 -13.35 -0.62
CA ARG A 70 10.20 -12.98 -0.46
C ARG A 70 10.83 -13.70 0.73
N VAL A 71 10.19 -13.69 1.90
CA VAL A 71 10.76 -14.37 3.06
C VAL A 71 10.84 -15.89 2.85
N ALA A 72 9.84 -16.50 2.22
CA ALA A 72 9.88 -17.92 1.87
C ALA A 72 11.02 -18.28 0.88
N ALA A 73 11.37 -17.35 -0.01
CA ALA A 73 12.54 -17.47 -0.90
C ALA A 73 13.89 -17.34 -0.15
N GLY A 74 13.88 -17.05 1.15
CA GLY A 74 15.07 -16.88 1.98
C GLY A 74 15.54 -15.44 2.13
N ASP A 75 14.77 -14.49 1.61
CA ASP A 75 15.10 -13.07 1.71
C ASP A 75 14.59 -12.48 3.03
N SER A 76 15.51 -12.18 3.93
CA SER A 76 15.20 -11.51 5.19
C SER A 76 14.82 -10.04 5.02
N MET A 77 15.10 -9.41 3.87
CA MET A 77 14.95 -7.97 3.66
C MET A 77 15.74 -7.09 4.65
N LEU A 78 16.67 -7.70 5.39
CA LEU A 78 17.50 -7.04 6.41
C LEU A 78 18.96 -6.90 5.99
N ASP A 79 19.35 -7.39 4.82
CA ASP A 79 20.68 -7.11 4.30
C ASP A 79 20.85 -5.60 4.02
N SER A 80 22.09 -5.13 4.04
CA SER A 80 22.36 -3.70 3.88
C SER A 80 21.83 -3.18 2.55
N THR A 81 21.94 -3.92 1.45
CA THR A 81 21.49 -3.43 0.13
C THR A 81 19.98 -3.28 0.05
N THR A 82 19.21 -4.25 0.56
CA THR A 82 17.76 -4.16 0.61
C THR A 82 17.32 -3.02 1.51
N ILE A 83 17.88 -2.90 2.72
CA ILE A 83 17.54 -1.79 3.62
C ILE A 83 17.85 -0.43 2.96
N LEU A 84 18.96 -0.30 2.25
CA LEU A 84 19.30 0.91 1.49
C LEU A 84 18.25 1.23 0.41
N ASP A 85 17.79 0.23 -0.35
CA ASP A 85 16.72 0.43 -1.35
C ASP A 85 15.41 0.87 -0.67
N LEU A 86 15.00 0.18 0.41
CA LEU A 86 13.81 0.51 1.19
C LEU A 86 13.87 1.94 1.76
N MET A 87 15.05 2.39 2.19
CA MET A 87 15.27 3.74 2.71
C MET A 87 15.15 4.83 1.65
N THR A 88 15.33 4.54 0.36
CA THR A 88 15.43 5.55 -0.71
C THR A 88 14.25 6.52 -0.70
N HIS A 89 13.02 6.01 -0.56
CA HIS A 89 11.83 6.86 -0.47
C HIS A 89 11.80 7.73 0.79
N ARG A 90 12.26 7.19 1.93
CA ARG A 90 12.29 7.88 3.23
C ARG A 90 13.35 8.98 3.25
N VAL A 91 14.54 8.67 2.75
CA VAL A 91 15.69 9.61 2.66
C VAL A 91 15.36 10.78 1.74
N ARG A 92 14.73 10.54 0.58
CA ARG A 92 14.34 11.63 -0.34
C ARG A 92 13.47 12.68 0.34
N TRP A 93 12.51 12.27 1.17
CA TRP A 93 11.65 13.21 1.89
C TRP A 93 12.42 14.03 2.93
N GLU A 94 13.29 13.37 3.70
CA GLU A 94 14.12 14.04 4.72
C GLU A 94 15.13 15.02 4.12
N LEU A 95 15.64 14.74 2.92
CA LEU A 95 16.51 15.66 2.18
C LEU A 95 15.79 16.95 1.78
N VAL A 96 14.53 16.85 1.33
CA VAL A 96 13.71 18.03 1.02
C VAL A 96 13.47 18.88 2.26
N GLU A 97 13.11 18.25 3.38
CA GLU A 97 12.88 18.98 4.63
C GLU A 97 14.16 19.61 5.18
N GLU A 98 15.30 18.91 5.11
CA GLU A 98 16.59 19.48 5.50
C GLU A 98 17.01 20.66 4.60
N TRP A 99 16.83 20.52 3.29
CA TRP A 99 17.09 21.60 2.34
C TRP A 99 16.18 22.81 2.64
N ARG A 100 14.89 22.58 2.89
CA ARG A 100 13.92 23.62 3.27
C ARG A 100 14.35 24.33 4.56
N ARG A 101 14.74 23.57 5.59
CA ARG A 101 15.27 24.13 6.85
C ARG A 101 16.47 25.04 6.59
N ARG A 102 17.44 24.60 5.77
CA ARG A 102 18.62 25.41 5.42
C ARG A 102 18.26 26.67 4.64
N LEU A 103 17.26 26.58 3.76
CA LEU A 103 16.78 27.70 2.96
C LEU A 103 16.09 28.75 3.85
N VAL A 104 15.19 28.32 4.73
CA VAL A 104 14.51 29.19 5.70
C VAL A 104 15.50 29.81 6.68
N ALA A 105 16.51 29.06 7.16
CA ALA A 105 17.55 29.59 8.04
C ALA A 105 18.38 30.72 7.42
N ARG A 106 18.37 30.86 6.09
CA ARG A 106 19.05 31.93 5.34
C ARG A 106 18.12 33.09 4.97
N ALA A 107 16.81 32.96 5.19
CA ALA A 107 15.80 33.97 4.86
C ALA A 107 15.55 34.92 6.03
N ARG A 108 15.15 36.17 5.73
CA ARG A 108 14.72 37.14 6.76
C ARG A 108 13.27 36.87 7.22
N PRO A 109 12.88 37.21 8.46
CA PRO A 109 11.54 36.91 8.99
C PRO A 109 10.31 37.30 8.11
N PRO A 110 10.25 38.47 7.44
CA PRO A 110 9.15 38.79 6.53
C PRO A 110 9.21 38.03 5.20
N GLU A 111 10.38 37.50 4.82
CA GLU A 111 10.52 36.62 3.66
C GLU A 111 9.87 35.27 4.00
N VAL A 112 10.11 34.69 5.19
CA VAL A 112 9.59 33.38 5.63
C VAL A 112 8.07 33.23 5.51
N ALA A 113 7.27 34.26 5.81
CA ALA A 113 5.80 34.19 5.80
C ALA A 113 5.17 34.07 4.40
N GLY A 114 5.88 34.52 3.35
CA GLY A 114 5.45 34.41 1.95
C GLY A 114 6.39 33.56 1.07
N PHE A 115 7.52 33.14 1.64
CA PHE A 115 8.62 32.46 0.96
C PHE A 115 8.11 31.21 0.24
N ASP A 116 7.41 30.33 0.94
CA ASP A 116 7.02 29.03 0.39
C ASP A 116 6.10 29.15 -0.83
N SER A 117 5.18 30.13 -0.87
CA SER A 117 4.25 30.31 -2.00
C SER A 117 4.86 31.14 -3.16
N ALA A 118 5.65 32.17 -2.87
CA ALA A 118 6.33 32.95 -3.91
C ALA A 118 7.47 32.16 -4.56
N TYR A 119 8.29 31.51 -3.75
CA TYR A 119 9.38 30.64 -4.18
C TYR A 119 8.86 29.46 -5.00
N ALA A 120 7.81 28.76 -4.53
CA ALA A 120 7.22 27.65 -5.28
C ALA A 120 6.73 28.08 -6.67
N ARG A 121 6.02 29.21 -6.76
CA ARG A 121 5.53 29.74 -8.04
C ARG A 121 6.66 30.11 -8.98
N GLU A 122 7.70 30.75 -8.45
CA GLU A 122 8.88 31.13 -9.22
C GLU A 122 9.64 29.90 -9.73
N LEU A 123 9.82 28.89 -8.88
CA LEU A 123 10.48 27.65 -9.26
C LEU A 123 9.71 26.88 -10.34
N LEU A 124 8.38 26.76 -10.19
CA LEU A 124 7.53 26.14 -11.21
C LEU A 124 7.65 26.89 -12.55
N ARG A 125 7.70 28.22 -12.52
CA ARG A 125 7.87 29.07 -13.69
C ARG A 125 9.26 28.90 -14.33
N GLU A 126 10.33 28.97 -13.55
CA GLU A 126 11.72 28.80 -14.00
C GLU A 126 11.92 27.43 -14.65
N LYS A 127 11.37 26.38 -14.06
CA LYS A 127 11.43 25.01 -14.60
C LYS A 127 10.39 24.74 -15.69
N GLY A 128 9.61 25.75 -16.11
CA GLY A 128 8.62 25.62 -17.17
C GLY A 128 7.61 24.50 -16.90
N ALA A 129 7.20 24.33 -15.64
CA ALA A 129 6.32 23.25 -15.23
C ALA A 129 4.92 23.38 -15.85
N ARG A 130 4.37 22.28 -16.36
CA ARG A 130 3.06 22.22 -17.02
C ARG A 130 2.31 20.98 -16.59
N LEU A 131 1.05 21.12 -16.18
CA LEU A 131 0.12 20.00 -16.01
C LEU A 131 -0.49 19.60 -17.36
N ALA A 132 -0.84 18.33 -17.50
CA ALA A 132 -1.69 17.87 -18.58
C ALA A 132 -3.08 18.55 -18.49
N GLN A 133 -3.74 18.77 -19.63
CA GLN A 133 -5.04 19.47 -19.68
C GLN A 133 -6.13 18.75 -18.86
N ASP A 134 -6.02 17.44 -18.76
CA ASP A 134 -6.93 16.52 -18.07
C ASP A 134 -6.36 16.00 -16.74
N ALA A 135 -5.34 16.66 -16.18
CA ALA A 135 -4.67 16.19 -14.97
C ALA A 135 -5.61 16.10 -13.75
N THR A 136 -6.61 16.99 -13.63
CA THR A 136 -7.61 16.94 -12.54
C THR A 136 -8.48 15.70 -12.66
N SER A 137 -8.97 15.40 -13.87
CA SER A 137 -9.71 14.18 -14.20
C SER A 137 -8.87 12.93 -13.93
N MET A 138 -7.59 12.93 -14.31
CA MET A 138 -6.68 11.81 -14.00
C MET A 138 -6.56 11.57 -12.49
N LEU A 139 -6.43 12.61 -11.66
CA LEU A 139 -6.41 12.42 -10.20
C LEU A 139 -7.72 11.82 -9.70
N ARG A 140 -8.88 12.23 -10.20
CA ARG A 140 -10.18 11.66 -9.78
C ARG A 140 -10.31 10.20 -10.17
N GLU A 141 -9.87 9.82 -11.37
CA GLU A 141 -9.81 8.44 -11.82
C GLU A 141 -8.90 7.62 -10.89
N ILE A 142 -7.69 8.12 -10.61
CA ILE A 142 -6.76 7.51 -9.66
C ILE A 142 -7.36 7.42 -8.26
N ALA A 143 -8.07 8.43 -7.77
CA ALA A 143 -8.66 8.39 -6.44
C ALA A 143 -9.86 7.43 -6.37
N THR A 144 -10.51 7.15 -7.50
CA THR A 144 -11.59 6.17 -7.62
C THR A 144 -11.05 4.74 -7.64
N ASP A 145 -9.97 4.52 -8.37
CA ASP A 145 -9.31 3.22 -8.46
C ASP A 145 -7.78 3.37 -8.49
N PRO A 146 -7.12 3.62 -7.33
CA PRO A 146 -5.68 3.77 -7.25
C PRO A 146 -4.92 2.44 -7.42
N TRP A 147 -5.59 1.35 -7.78
CA TRP A 147 -4.97 0.05 -7.98
C TRP A 147 -4.84 -0.33 -9.47
N ARG A 148 -5.59 0.29 -10.39
CA ARG A 148 -5.70 -0.12 -11.80
C ARG A 148 -4.48 0.13 -12.71
N SER A 149 -3.85 1.30 -12.62
CA SER A 149 -2.89 1.78 -13.64
C SER A 149 -1.48 2.08 -13.11
N ARG A 150 -0.92 1.22 -12.23
CA ARG A 150 0.33 1.51 -11.50
C ARG A 150 1.56 1.70 -12.39
N ASP A 151 1.56 1.10 -13.57
CA ASP A 151 2.67 1.18 -14.54
C ASP A 151 2.39 2.15 -15.69
N SER A 152 1.34 2.97 -15.56
CA SER A 152 1.01 3.97 -16.58
C SER A 152 2.13 5.00 -16.73
N SER A 153 2.73 5.02 -17.92
CA SER A 153 3.69 6.05 -18.34
C SER A 153 3.02 7.33 -18.83
N ARG A 154 1.67 7.42 -18.79
CA ARG A 154 0.93 8.61 -19.20
C ARG A 154 1.39 9.81 -18.37
N THR A 155 1.78 10.87 -19.06
CA THR A 155 2.28 12.09 -18.45
C THR A 155 1.16 12.85 -17.76
N LEU A 156 1.35 13.14 -16.47
CA LEU A 156 0.51 14.01 -15.65
C LEU A 156 1.04 15.45 -15.64
N ALA A 157 2.36 15.61 -15.57
CA ALA A 157 3.03 16.89 -15.57
C ALA A 157 4.42 16.80 -16.22
N THR A 158 4.89 17.90 -16.80
CA THR A 158 6.25 18.04 -17.35
C THR A 158 6.95 19.25 -16.74
N PHE A 159 8.28 19.22 -16.67
CA PHE A 159 9.13 20.33 -16.26
C PHE A 159 10.56 20.10 -16.77
N ALA A 160 11.40 21.14 -16.72
CA ALA A 160 12.82 21.02 -17.05
C ALA A 160 13.50 20.03 -16.08
N GLY A 161 13.98 18.91 -16.62
CA GLY A 161 14.61 17.84 -15.85
C GLY A 161 13.74 16.61 -15.61
N GLY A 162 12.47 16.60 -16.05
CA GLY A 162 11.66 15.39 -15.96
C GLY A 162 10.16 15.53 -16.21
N ALA A 163 9.44 14.48 -15.84
CA ALA A 163 7.99 14.42 -15.91
C ALA A 163 7.45 13.62 -14.72
N ILE A 164 6.21 13.91 -14.33
CA ILE A 164 5.43 13.08 -13.44
C ILE A 164 4.45 12.29 -14.28
N THR A 165 4.37 10.99 -13.99
CA THR A 165 3.46 10.04 -14.63
C THR A 165 2.27 9.73 -13.74
N VAL A 166 1.19 9.26 -14.35
CA VAL A 166 0.01 8.70 -13.67
C VAL A 166 0.42 7.59 -12.72
N GLY A 167 1.31 6.68 -13.12
CA GLY A 167 1.78 5.59 -12.26
C GLY A 167 2.48 6.08 -10.99
N GLN A 168 3.26 7.17 -11.07
CA GLN A 168 3.90 7.78 -9.89
C GLN A 168 2.89 8.37 -8.91
N LEU A 169 1.92 9.15 -9.40
CA LEU A 169 0.86 9.71 -8.55
C LEU A 169 -0.01 8.60 -7.95
N GLN A 170 -0.35 7.59 -8.75
CA GLN A 170 -1.16 6.47 -8.29
C GLN A 170 -0.51 5.70 -7.13
N ARG A 171 0.81 5.45 -7.20
CA ARG A 171 1.57 4.83 -6.10
C ARG A 171 1.54 5.65 -4.81
N TYR A 172 1.37 6.96 -4.89
CA TYR A 172 1.17 7.81 -3.72
C TYR A 172 -0.27 7.68 -3.18
N VAL A 173 -1.27 7.83 -4.07
CA VAL A 173 -2.69 7.83 -3.69
C VAL A 173 -3.15 6.49 -3.10
N GLN A 174 -2.61 5.35 -3.56
CA GLN A 174 -3.00 4.02 -3.08
C GLN A 174 -2.76 3.78 -1.58
N TYR A 175 -1.86 4.53 -0.94
CA TYR A 175 -1.55 4.40 0.50
C TYR A 175 -2.16 5.52 1.35
N LEU A 176 -2.94 6.42 0.75
CA LEU A 176 -3.69 7.42 1.51
C LEU A 176 -4.89 6.76 2.19
N PHE A 177 -5.30 7.30 3.34
CA PHE A 177 -6.52 6.86 4.01
C PHE A 177 -7.76 7.03 3.11
N PRO A 178 -8.78 6.15 3.24
CA PRO A 178 -9.99 6.22 2.41
C PRO A 178 -10.68 7.59 2.42
N ALA A 179 -10.73 8.26 3.58
CA ALA A 179 -11.32 9.60 3.71
C ALA A 179 -10.59 10.64 2.84
N MET A 180 -9.26 10.56 2.74
CA MET A 180 -8.45 11.46 1.92
C MET A 180 -8.71 11.24 0.43
N ARG A 181 -8.86 9.97 0.00
CA ARG A 181 -9.23 9.66 -1.39
C ARG A 181 -10.63 10.13 -1.72
N GLN A 182 -11.59 10.00 -0.80
CA GLN A 182 -12.93 10.56 -0.95
C GLN A 182 -12.89 12.08 -1.12
N GLU A 183 -12.10 12.78 -0.31
CA GLU A 183 -11.90 14.22 -0.44
C GLU A 183 -11.35 14.57 -1.83
N MET A 184 -10.31 13.86 -2.31
CA MET A 184 -9.77 14.09 -3.66
C MET A 184 -10.82 13.90 -4.77
N ARG A 185 -11.71 12.91 -4.63
CA ARG A 185 -12.80 12.66 -5.59
C ARG A 185 -13.85 13.78 -5.59
N ALA A 186 -14.10 14.40 -4.45
CA ALA A 186 -15.14 15.42 -4.28
C ALA A 186 -14.63 16.87 -4.36
N ALA A 187 -13.31 17.08 -4.26
CA ALA A 187 -12.69 18.40 -4.27
C ALA A 187 -12.99 19.18 -5.56
N PRO A 188 -13.07 20.52 -5.54
CA PRO A 188 -13.14 21.33 -6.76
C PRO A 188 -11.81 21.27 -7.55
N ASP A 189 -11.86 21.55 -8.85
CA ASP A 189 -10.72 21.44 -9.75
C ASP A 189 -9.55 22.35 -9.35
N GLU A 190 -9.83 23.51 -8.76
CA GLU A 190 -8.83 24.43 -8.24
C GLU A 190 -8.02 23.77 -7.12
N ARG A 191 -8.69 23.12 -6.16
CA ARG A 191 -8.02 22.42 -5.05
C ARG A 191 -7.20 21.23 -5.56
N ILE A 192 -7.72 20.49 -6.54
CA ILE A 192 -6.97 19.40 -7.17
C ILE A 192 -5.72 19.94 -7.87
N THR A 193 -5.86 21.05 -8.58
CA THR A 193 -4.74 21.70 -9.28
C THR A 193 -3.66 22.14 -8.30
N GLU A 194 -4.02 22.74 -7.17
CA GLU A 194 -3.07 23.10 -6.10
C GLU A 194 -2.35 21.87 -5.53
N PHE A 195 -3.08 20.78 -5.27
CA PHE A 195 -2.50 19.52 -4.83
C PHE A 195 -1.49 18.97 -5.85
N LEU A 196 -1.85 18.96 -7.14
CA LEU A 196 -0.98 18.50 -8.22
C LEU A 196 0.28 19.36 -8.34
N TRP A 197 0.17 20.68 -8.18
CA TRP A 197 1.34 21.56 -8.10
C TRP A 197 2.21 21.28 -6.89
N GLY A 198 1.63 20.97 -5.73
CA GLY A 198 2.39 20.50 -4.56
C GLY A 198 3.16 19.21 -4.84
N PHE A 199 2.60 18.31 -5.64
CA PHE A 199 3.27 17.08 -6.07
C PHE A 199 4.43 17.35 -7.05
N VAL A 200 4.23 18.24 -8.03
CA VAL A 200 5.30 18.71 -8.94
C VAL A 200 6.42 19.41 -8.17
N LEU A 201 6.05 20.32 -7.28
CA LEU A 201 6.99 21.07 -6.46
C LEU A 201 7.86 20.12 -5.65
N ARG A 202 7.29 19.08 -5.05
CA ARG A 202 8.04 18.08 -4.29
C ARG A 202 9.18 17.45 -5.11
N GLU A 203 8.91 17.04 -6.35
CA GLU A 203 9.95 16.47 -7.21
C GLU A 203 11.02 17.50 -7.59
N LEU A 204 10.64 18.74 -7.86
CA LEU A 204 11.59 19.83 -8.12
C LEU A 204 12.47 20.12 -6.89
N LEU A 205 11.89 20.09 -5.70
CA LEU A 205 12.63 20.30 -4.45
C LEU A 205 13.62 19.16 -4.16
N VAL A 206 13.29 17.91 -4.48
CA VAL A 206 14.25 16.80 -4.42
C VAL A 206 15.44 17.09 -5.34
N SER A 207 15.18 17.48 -6.60
CA SER A 207 16.23 17.80 -7.56
C SER A 207 17.13 18.96 -7.09
N GLN A 208 16.55 19.95 -6.41
CA GLN A 208 17.32 21.04 -5.82
C GLN A 208 18.15 20.61 -4.61
N ALA A 209 17.61 19.78 -3.72
CA ALA A 209 18.34 19.23 -2.59
C ALA A 209 19.56 18.44 -3.07
N ASP A 210 19.39 17.63 -4.12
CA ASP A 210 20.45 16.87 -4.77
C ASP A 210 21.51 17.80 -5.38
N SER A 211 21.10 18.81 -6.14
CA SER A 211 21.99 19.80 -6.77
C SER A 211 22.75 20.66 -5.76
N ALA A 212 22.13 20.95 -4.61
CA ALA A 212 22.74 21.69 -3.51
C ALA A 212 23.67 20.81 -2.64
N GLY A 213 23.85 19.53 -2.98
CA GLY A 213 24.69 18.61 -2.23
C GLY A 213 24.20 18.37 -0.80
N VAL A 214 22.89 18.51 -0.54
CA VAL A 214 22.34 18.24 0.77
C VAL A 214 22.51 16.75 1.08
N ARG A 215 22.97 16.46 2.28
CA ARG A 215 23.17 15.11 2.81
C ARG A 215 22.58 15.06 4.20
N LEU A 216 21.98 13.91 4.53
CA LEU A 216 21.59 13.62 5.90
C LEU A 216 22.84 13.41 6.76
N SER A 217 22.75 13.75 8.05
CA SER A 217 23.79 13.40 9.00
C SER A 217 23.89 11.88 9.13
N GLU A 218 25.08 11.39 9.49
CA GLU A 218 25.28 9.95 9.69
C GLU A 218 24.36 9.40 10.79
N ALA A 219 24.15 10.17 11.87
CA ALA A 219 23.22 9.80 12.94
C ALA A 219 21.79 9.62 12.42
N ARG A 220 21.27 10.59 11.65
CA ARG A 220 19.92 10.51 11.07
C ARG A 220 19.80 9.35 10.10
N TYR A 221 20.85 9.07 9.35
CA TYR A 221 20.89 7.93 8.44
C TYR A 221 20.76 6.60 9.18
N ARG A 222 21.53 6.42 10.28
CA ARG A 222 21.46 5.24 11.14
C ARG A 222 20.10 5.09 11.81
N GLU A 223 19.47 6.19 12.23
CA GLU A 223 18.11 6.19 12.77
C GLU A 223 17.10 5.66 11.75
N ILE A 224 17.09 6.21 10.54
CA ILE A 224 16.19 5.76 9.47
C ILE A 224 16.44 4.28 9.15
N GLN A 225 17.71 3.86 9.12
CA GLN A 225 18.07 2.46 8.93
C GLN A 225 17.48 1.56 10.03
N ALA A 226 17.57 1.98 11.30
CA ALA A 226 17.01 1.26 12.43
C ALA A 226 15.47 1.21 12.37
N GLU A 227 14.80 2.30 12.02
CA GLU A 227 13.35 2.36 11.81
C GLU A 227 12.89 1.35 10.74
N CYS A 228 13.58 1.29 9.59
CA CYS A 228 13.28 0.35 8.51
C CYS A 228 13.44 -1.10 8.97
N ARG A 229 14.53 -1.42 9.68
CA ARG A 229 14.76 -2.77 10.24
C ARG A 229 13.67 -3.15 11.24
N GLN A 230 13.31 -2.24 12.15
CA GLN A 230 12.28 -2.45 13.15
C GLN A 230 10.92 -2.72 12.50
N ALA A 231 10.58 -2.02 11.43
CA ALA A 231 9.33 -2.23 10.70
C ALA A 231 9.24 -3.63 10.07
N VAL A 232 10.34 -4.13 9.48
CA VAL A 232 10.39 -5.51 8.94
C VAL A 232 10.19 -6.52 10.07
N HIS A 233 10.90 -6.36 11.19
CA HIS A 233 10.74 -7.22 12.37
C HIS A 233 9.32 -7.18 12.95
N SER A 234 8.67 -6.02 12.96
CA SER A 234 7.28 -5.89 13.43
C SER A 234 6.33 -6.73 12.58
N ILE A 235 6.48 -6.70 11.25
CA ILE A 235 5.67 -7.53 10.34
C ILE A 235 5.93 -9.01 10.60
N TRP A 236 7.19 -9.43 10.75
CA TRP A 236 7.51 -10.81 11.10
C TRP A 236 6.83 -11.26 12.39
N SER A 237 6.94 -10.46 13.45
CA SER A 237 6.40 -10.83 14.76
C SER A 237 4.88 -10.97 14.73
N ARG A 238 4.16 -10.08 14.04
CA ARG A 238 2.69 -10.10 14.04
C ARG A 238 2.09 -11.13 13.09
N THR A 239 2.83 -11.53 12.05
CA THR A 239 2.36 -12.49 11.04
C THR A 239 2.98 -13.89 11.21
N GLY A 240 4.00 -14.03 12.06
CA GLY A 240 4.80 -15.25 12.17
C GLY A 240 5.67 -15.52 10.93
N LEU A 241 5.90 -14.52 10.06
CA LEU A 241 6.66 -14.67 8.81
C LEU A 241 8.16 -14.44 8.99
N ASP A 242 8.75 -14.71 10.15
CA ASP A 242 10.21 -14.57 10.29
C ASP A 242 10.97 -15.68 9.53
N PRO A 243 12.19 -15.39 9.01
CA PRO A 243 12.95 -16.33 8.20
C PRO A 243 13.26 -17.66 8.91
N ALA A 244 13.56 -17.64 10.20
CA ALA A 244 13.91 -18.85 10.96
C ALA A 244 12.69 -19.77 11.11
N SER A 245 11.53 -19.19 11.42
CA SER A 245 10.26 -19.91 11.53
C SER A 245 9.80 -20.49 10.19
N LEU A 246 10.07 -19.82 9.06
CA LEU A 246 9.80 -20.39 7.74
C LEU A 246 10.83 -21.46 7.36
N ALA A 247 12.12 -21.27 7.63
CA ALA A 247 13.14 -22.30 7.44
C ALA A 247 12.83 -23.60 8.19
N ALA A 248 12.31 -23.49 9.42
CA ALA A 248 11.87 -24.63 10.21
C ALA A 248 10.61 -25.33 9.65
N ALA A 249 9.79 -24.62 8.86
CA ALA A 249 8.56 -25.17 8.28
C ALA A 249 8.78 -26.01 7.01
N GLY A 250 9.97 -25.94 6.38
CA GLY A 250 10.27 -26.70 5.18
C GLY A 250 11.65 -26.43 4.59
N ALA A 251 12.26 -27.48 4.01
CA ALA A 251 13.59 -27.41 3.41
C ALA A 251 13.56 -26.73 2.04
N THR A 252 12.47 -26.89 1.29
CA THR A 252 12.30 -26.31 -0.05
C THR A 252 11.58 -24.96 -0.01
N VAL A 253 11.81 -24.12 -1.03
CA VAL A 253 11.08 -22.85 -1.17
C VAL A 253 9.56 -23.10 -1.23
N ALA A 254 9.12 -24.14 -1.95
CA ALA A 254 7.71 -24.46 -2.10
C ALA A 254 7.02 -24.81 -0.76
N GLU A 255 7.68 -25.56 0.12
CA GLU A 255 7.16 -25.86 1.47
C GLU A 255 7.07 -24.58 2.31
N ARG A 256 8.10 -23.73 2.24
CA ARG A 256 8.09 -22.43 2.95
C ARG A 256 7.03 -21.49 2.43
N GLU A 257 6.82 -21.43 1.12
CA GLU A 257 5.75 -20.63 0.51
C GLU A 257 4.36 -21.13 0.91
N HIS A 258 4.20 -22.46 1.05
CA HIS A 258 2.98 -23.05 1.57
C HIS A 258 2.73 -22.61 3.03
N ALA A 259 3.73 -22.76 3.90
CA ALA A 259 3.66 -22.31 5.29
C ALA A 259 3.41 -20.81 5.42
N ALA A 260 4.13 -20.00 4.63
CA ALA A 260 4.01 -18.54 4.64
C ALA A 260 2.62 -18.09 4.21
N SER A 261 2.04 -18.70 3.18
CA SER A 261 0.69 -18.35 2.74
C SER A 261 -0.36 -18.73 3.78
N ARG A 262 -0.20 -19.87 4.44
CA ARG A 262 -1.03 -20.26 5.57
C ARG A 262 -1.01 -19.22 6.69
N ARG A 263 0.18 -18.72 7.04
CA ARG A 263 0.36 -17.67 8.07
C ARG A 263 -0.27 -16.33 7.69
N VAL A 264 -0.21 -15.96 6.40
CA VAL A 264 -0.94 -14.77 5.90
C VAL A 264 -2.45 -14.94 6.08
N GLU A 265 -3.00 -16.10 5.72
CA GLU A 265 -4.43 -16.39 5.91
C GLU A 265 -4.82 -16.38 7.39
N GLU A 266 -4.05 -17.05 8.24
CA GLU A 266 -4.27 -17.09 9.70
C GLU A 266 -4.25 -15.68 10.31
N TYR A 267 -3.31 -14.83 9.89
CA TYR A 267 -3.23 -13.43 10.32
C TYR A 267 -4.43 -12.61 9.84
N LEU A 268 -4.82 -12.72 8.56
CA LEU A 268 -5.95 -11.98 8.02
C LEU A 268 -7.28 -12.40 8.65
N GLU A 269 -7.48 -13.69 8.93
CA GLU A 269 -8.65 -14.16 9.69
C GLU A 269 -8.66 -13.63 11.11
N ALA A 270 -7.51 -13.65 11.80
CA ALA A 270 -7.41 -13.09 13.14
C ALA A 270 -7.69 -11.59 13.15
N ALA A 271 -7.19 -10.86 12.15
CA ALA A 271 -7.41 -9.43 12.00
C ALA A 271 -8.87 -9.10 11.64
N ALA A 272 -9.47 -9.84 10.70
CA ALA A 272 -10.89 -9.73 10.37
C ALA A 272 -11.76 -10.02 11.58
N ALA A 273 -11.47 -11.10 12.32
CA ALA A 273 -12.15 -11.41 13.58
C ALA A 273 -11.83 -10.43 14.74
N ARG A 274 -11.07 -9.35 14.48
CA ARG A 274 -10.66 -8.32 15.45
C ARG A 274 -9.89 -8.86 16.65
N ARG A 275 -9.24 -10.03 16.51
CA ARG A 275 -8.36 -10.63 17.53
C ARG A 275 -6.98 -9.98 17.55
N VAL A 276 -6.57 -9.40 16.42
CA VAL A 276 -5.35 -8.59 16.27
C VAL A 276 -5.69 -7.36 15.41
N PRO A 277 -4.94 -6.24 15.55
CA PRO A 277 -5.14 -5.10 14.65
C PRO A 277 -4.70 -5.44 13.22
N LEU A 278 -5.47 -5.01 12.22
CA LEU A 278 -5.03 -5.04 10.83
C LEU A 278 -4.11 -3.85 10.55
N GLU A 279 -2.80 -4.09 10.60
CA GLU A 279 -1.82 -3.05 10.28
C GLU A 279 -1.35 -3.11 8.81
N PRO A 280 -1.35 -1.98 8.08
CA PRO A 280 -0.84 -1.92 6.73
C PRO A 280 0.68 -2.17 6.71
N VAL A 281 1.17 -2.76 5.62
CA VAL A 281 2.62 -2.80 5.36
C VAL A 281 3.05 -1.36 5.04
N PRO A 282 4.08 -0.80 5.71
CA PRO A 282 4.52 0.56 5.45
C PRO A 282 4.87 0.79 3.97
N ALA A 283 4.51 1.95 3.43
CA ALA A 283 4.65 2.24 2.00
C ALA A 283 6.10 2.08 1.48
N PHE A 284 7.10 2.43 2.31
CA PHE A 284 8.51 2.26 1.95
C PHE A 284 8.91 0.80 1.71
N LEU A 285 8.15 -0.15 2.27
CA LEU A 285 8.32 -1.59 2.07
C LEU A 285 7.33 -2.11 1.01
N ALA A 286 6.07 -1.69 1.06
CA ALA A 286 5.04 -2.16 0.14
C ALA A 286 5.33 -1.77 -1.33
N VAL A 287 5.82 -0.56 -1.59
CA VAL A 287 6.16 -0.09 -2.96
C VAL A 287 7.21 -0.97 -3.65
N PRO A 288 8.41 -1.20 -3.06
CA PRO A 288 9.40 -2.07 -3.68
C PRO A 288 8.91 -3.50 -3.84
N LEU A 289 8.22 -4.07 -2.84
CA LEU A 289 7.65 -5.42 -2.91
C LEU A 289 6.71 -5.60 -4.12
N LEU A 290 5.79 -4.66 -4.30
CA LEU A 290 4.77 -4.73 -5.34
C LEU A 290 5.28 -4.34 -6.73
N ARG A 291 6.47 -3.71 -6.81
CA ARG A 291 7.16 -3.45 -8.07
C ARG A 291 7.81 -4.72 -8.65
N GLU A 292 8.26 -5.63 -7.79
CA GLU A 292 8.93 -6.86 -8.20
C GLU A 292 7.97 -8.04 -8.39
N ALA A 293 6.86 -8.06 -7.64
CA ALA A 293 5.85 -9.11 -7.76
C ALA A 293 4.91 -8.86 -8.96
N ARG A 294 4.46 -9.93 -9.62
CA ARG A 294 3.31 -9.85 -10.54
C ARG A 294 2.03 -9.91 -9.72
N TRP A 295 1.28 -8.82 -9.60
CA TRP A 295 0.06 -8.81 -8.82
C TRP A 295 -1.07 -8.06 -9.53
N GLU A 296 -2.31 -8.36 -9.16
CA GLU A 296 -3.51 -7.74 -9.72
C GLU A 296 -4.60 -7.70 -8.64
N ILE A 297 -5.42 -6.65 -8.64
CA ILE A 297 -6.71 -6.62 -7.94
C ILE A 297 -7.77 -6.27 -8.98
N THR A 298 -8.72 -7.18 -9.21
CA THR A 298 -9.72 -7.06 -10.26
C THR A 298 -10.93 -6.32 -9.71
N GLY A 299 -10.88 -5.00 -9.86
CA GLY A 299 -11.69 -4.10 -9.08
C GLY A 299 -13.20 -4.09 -9.34
N ASP A 300 -13.57 -4.28 -10.59
CA ASP A 300 -14.95 -4.48 -11.06
C ASP A 300 -15.64 -5.69 -10.41
N ARG A 301 -14.89 -6.63 -9.83
CA ARG A 301 -15.43 -7.81 -9.13
C ARG A 301 -15.80 -7.55 -7.66
N MET A 302 -15.46 -6.40 -7.08
CA MET A 302 -15.69 -6.13 -5.65
C MET A 302 -17.17 -5.98 -5.29
N SER A 303 -18.00 -5.53 -6.23
CA SER A 303 -19.46 -5.55 -6.06
C SER A 303 -19.97 -6.98 -5.84
N GLY A 304 -19.45 -7.95 -6.62
CA GLY A 304 -19.78 -9.36 -6.48
C GLY A 304 -19.35 -9.97 -5.15
N VAL A 305 -18.27 -9.47 -4.54
CA VAL A 305 -17.83 -9.88 -3.19
C VAL A 305 -18.82 -9.41 -2.13
N VAL A 306 -19.24 -8.15 -2.18
CA VAL A 306 -20.23 -7.59 -1.25
C VAL A 306 -21.56 -8.34 -1.34
N GLU A 307 -22.02 -8.62 -2.55
CA GLU A 307 -23.24 -9.40 -2.77
C GLU A 307 -23.12 -10.82 -2.23
N GLN A 308 -21.96 -11.46 -2.43
CA GLN A 308 -21.71 -12.79 -1.88
C GLN A 308 -21.72 -12.79 -0.34
N ALA A 309 -21.10 -11.79 0.29
CA ALA A 309 -21.12 -11.66 1.75
C ALA A 309 -22.54 -11.53 2.30
N ARG A 310 -23.38 -10.70 1.67
CA ARG A 310 -24.80 -10.52 2.03
C ARG A 310 -25.59 -11.83 1.90
N ARG A 311 -25.38 -12.59 0.82
CA ARG A 311 -26.04 -13.89 0.62
C ARG A 311 -25.67 -14.90 1.71
N LEU A 312 -24.39 -14.97 2.08
CA LEU A 312 -23.91 -15.88 3.12
C LEU A 312 -24.49 -15.56 4.50
N ILE A 313 -24.63 -14.26 4.83
CA ILE A 313 -25.30 -13.81 6.06
C ILE A 313 -26.77 -14.25 6.06
N ALA A 314 -27.52 -13.93 5.00
CA ALA A 314 -28.93 -14.29 4.88
C ALA A 314 -29.16 -15.81 4.95
N ALA A 315 -28.27 -16.61 4.34
CA ALA A 315 -28.34 -18.07 4.40
C ALA A 315 -28.06 -18.65 5.80
N THR A 316 -27.32 -17.93 6.64
CA THR A 316 -27.04 -18.31 8.03
C THR A 316 -28.25 -17.99 8.92
N GLU A 317 -28.90 -16.85 8.68
CA GLU A 317 -30.11 -16.41 9.42
C GLU A 317 -31.36 -17.24 9.07
N ALA A 318 -31.48 -17.70 7.81
CA ALA A 318 -32.62 -18.50 7.36
C ALA A 318 -32.61 -19.97 7.86
N ARG A 319 -31.56 -20.40 8.57
CA ARG A 319 -31.45 -21.76 9.09
C ARG A 319 -32.20 -21.84 10.43
N PRO A 320 -33.32 -22.59 10.55
CA PRO A 320 -34.05 -22.69 11.80
C PRO A 320 -33.16 -23.29 12.89
N THR A 321 -33.14 -22.65 14.06
CA THR A 321 -32.46 -23.16 15.26
C THR A 321 -33.15 -24.47 15.69
N PRO A 322 -32.41 -25.55 15.96
CA PRO A 322 -32.99 -26.84 16.35
C PRO A 322 -33.71 -26.79 17.69
#